data_AF-A0A7T7CH40-F1
#
_entry.id   AF-A0A7T7CH40-F1
#
_cell.length_a   1.000
_cell.length_b   1.000
_cell.length_c   1.000
_cell.angle_alpha   90.00
_cell.angle_beta   90.00
_cell.angle_gamma   90.00
#
_symmetry.space_group_name_H-M   'P 1'
#
loop_
_entity.id
_entity.type
_entity.pdbx_description
1 polymer ?
#
loop_
_entity_poly.entity_id
_entity_poly.type
_entity_poly.pdbx_seq_one_letter_code
_entity_poly.pdbx_strand_id
1 'polypeptide(L)'
;MVIIANTVLFIALALFIGIHILEAISGDQRPTLRIPKFLLPALAIAMIVFSFIPIGLIAEQTAAISSEPFISVLGSSLFEFAIGQGFVAFVCFLVIVFVGRFTLKGPGKGRSLLLLPILGMILATSWSSHAASLSDQGYIFDVLHTTSALSWTGVLLIASFFSIGEDHWFRFFQWFTPFAITMVLLLFVSGIGMLMFITPEYTNSWLLPYGQWQLLKHLLFIPIVFYGFAHGFIMKKRLTDPMKYGNKRKPRFSLQMESIVLVIVFVVTAIMTEQEPPHEVAETLEFTEVSGLASQMIATDLLSGEMVLWTPNIPAILLAGSAITILLFFIYSIGTSRPFWFAPIYIALFIMTGYTTLMIGADVETIAEDTPEDLSTEPIEVEVLNDSEATVGDEWTLQVEVTQEDTPVEDADDVIFEVWHDEDEQSIMIDGEHTGNGIYEAAYQFREASTYYVQPHMTARGMHRMPVHEVDVIDE
;
A
#
# COMPACT_ATOMS: atom_id res chain seq x y z
N MET A 1 3.18 -8.47 15.24
CA MET A 1 2.67 -7.44 16.18
C MET A 1 2.21 -6.20 15.43
N VAL A 2 3.00 -5.73 14.47
CA VAL A 2 2.76 -4.49 13.70
C VAL A 2 1.46 -4.50 12.88
N ILE A 3 1.13 -5.61 12.20
CA ILE A 3 -0.16 -5.77 11.49
C ILE A 3 -1.38 -5.44 12.40
N ILE A 4 -1.34 -5.91 13.66
CA ILE A 4 -2.41 -5.65 14.63
C ILE A 4 -2.41 -4.17 15.01
N ALA A 5 -1.24 -3.57 15.19
CA ALA A 5 -1.09 -2.15 15.48
C ALA A 5 -1.68 -1.29 14.36
N ASN A 6 -1.30 -1.55 13.10
CA ASN A 6 -1.80 -0.82 11.93
C ASN A 6 -3.32 -1.00 11.76
N THR A 7 -3.82 -2.22 11.97
CA THR A 7 -5.28 -2.48 11.93
C THR A 7 -6.02 -1.62 12.95
N VAL A 8 -5.55 -1.59 14.20
CA VAL A 8 -6.18 -0.80 15.26
C VAL A 8 -6.03 0.69 14.97
N LEU A 9 -4.87 1.13 14.46
CA LEU A 9 -4.62 2.51 14.07
C LEU A 9 -5.60 2.98 12.98
N PHE A 10 -5.77 2.24 11.90
CA PHE A 10 -6.71 2.59 10.82
C PHE A 10 -8.15 2.67 11.30
N ILE A 11 -8.59 1.72 12.12
CA ILE A 11 -9.93 1.74 12.72
C ILE A 11 -10.07 2.94 13.65
N ALA A 12 -9.08 3.21 14.51
CA ALA A 12 -9.12 4.30 15.46
C ALA A 12 -9.15 5.66 14.76
N LEU A 13 -8.34 5.84 13.73
CA LEU A 13 -8.28 7.05 12.92
C LEU A 13 -9.59 7.27 12.14
N ALA A 14 -10.15 6.21 11.53
CA ALA A 14 -11.44 6.29 10.86
C ALA A 14 -12.57 6.67 11.83
N LEU A 15 -12.64 6.05 13.01
CA LEU A 15 -13.63 6.42 14.03
C LEU A 15 -13.44 7.87 14.49
N PHE A 16 -12.19 8.30 14.73
CA PHE A 16 -11.88 9.66 15.15
C PHE A 16 -12.32 10.69 14.11
N ILE A 17 -11.99 10.46 12.83
CA ILE A 17 -12.40 11.31 11.70
C ILE A 17 -13.92 11.31 11.54
N GLY A 18 -14.56 10.14 11.59
CA GLY A 18 -16.00 9.99 11.48
C GLY A 18 -16.78 10.77 12.54
N ILE A 19 -16.30 10.79 13.79
CA ILE A 19 -16.89 11.60 14.86
C ILE A 19 -16.82 13.08 14.50
N HIS A 20 -15.67 13.57 14.05
CA HIS A 20 -15.47 14.99 13.74
C HIS A 20 -16.25 15.45 12.51
N ILE A 21 -16.30 14.62 11.46
CA ILE A 21 -17.14 14.91 10.28
C ILE A 21 -18.61 14.99 10.71
N LEU A 22 -19.12 14.02 11.47
CA LEU A 22 -20.52 14.05 11.90
C LEU A 22 -20.81 15.21 12.85
N GLU A 23 -19.88 15.60 13.72
CA GLU A 23 -20.03 16.80 14.58
C GLU A 23 -20.07 18.12 13.80
N ALA A 24 -19.47 18.18 12.60
CA ALA A 24 -19.58 19.31 11.68
C ALA A 24 -20.96 19.39 11.01
N ILE A 25 -21.68 18.27 10.91
CA ILE A 25 -23.04 18.19 10.36
C ILE A 25 -24.08 18.54 11.42
N SER A 26 -25.08 19.34 11.04
CA SER A 26 -26.17 19.74 11.92
C SER A 26 -26.99 18.53 12.39
N GLY A 27 -27.49 18.58 13.64
CA GLY A 27 -28.16 17.44 14.27
C GLY A 27 -29.43 16.99 13.56
N ASP A 28 -30.08 17.87 12.80
CA ASP A 28 -31.30 17.58 12.04
C ASP A 28 -31.02 16.86 10.70
N GLN A 29 -29.75 16.75 10.29
CA GLN A 29 -29.30 16.14 9.03
C GLN A 29 -28.64 14.77 9.23
N ARG A 30 -28.64 14.23 10.45
CA ARG A 30 -28.05 12.94 10.80
C ARG A 30 -28.89 12.21 11.83
N PRO A 31 -28.80 10.87 11.92
CA PRO A 31 -29.46 10.13 13.00
C PRO A 31 -28.95 10.60 14.37
N THR A 32 -29.79 10.43 15.39
CA THR A 32 -29.39 10.72 16.77
C THR A 32 -28.23 9.81 17.17
N LEU A 33 -27.09 10.36 17.57
CA LEU A 33 -25.90 9.59 17.95
C LEU A 33 -25.70 9.55 19.46
N ARG A 34 -25.32 8.40 20.01
CA ARG A 34 -24.85 8.24 21.40
C ARG A 34 -23.43 7.73 21.42
N ILE A 35 -22.50 8.66 21.25
CA ILE A 35 -21.08 8.39 21.37
C ILE A 35 -20.69 8.47 22.86
N PRO A 36 -20.10 7.41 23.44
CA PRO A 36 -19.62 7.45 24.82
C PRO A 36 -18.56 8.53 25.03
N LYS A 37 -18.63 9.26 26.14
CA LYS A 37 -17.70 10.38 26.43
C LYS A 37 -16.23 9.95 26.51
N PHE A 38 -15.97 8.69 26.87
CA PHE A 38 -14.61 8.14 26.96
C PHE A 38 -14.04 7.74 25.59
N LEU A 39 -14.87 7.61 24.55
CA LEU A 39 -14.42 7.05 23.27
C LEU A 39 -13.36 7.93 22.63
N LEU A 40 -13.57 9.25 22.57
CA LEU A 40 -12.64 10.14 21.88
C LEU A 40 -11.24 10.19 22.54
N PRO A 41 -11.12 10.32 23.89
CA PRO A 41 -9.82 10.16 24.56
C PRO A 41 -9.21 8.77 24.36
N ALA A 42 -10.02 7.70 24.39
CA ALA A 42 -9.51 6.35 24.17
C ALA A 42 -8.96 6.15 22.75
N LEU A 43 -9.63 6.69 21.73
CA LEU A 43 -9.15 6.69 20.35
C LEU A 43 -7.83 7.46 20.22
N ALA A 44 -7.70 8.60 20.89
CA ALA A 44 -6.46 9.39 20.88
C ALA A 44 -5.28 8.62 21.48
N ILE A 45 -5.49 7.98 22.64
CA ILE A 45 -4.47 7.14 23.28
C ILE A 45 -4.12 5.96 22.36
N ALA A 46 -5.12 5.28 21.81
CA ALA A 46 -4.91 4.18 20.88
C ALA A 46 -4.07 4.63 19.67
N MET A 47 -4.43 5.74 19.02
CA MET A 47 -3.67 6.25 17.88
C MET A 47 -2.21 6.53 18.23
N ILE A 48 -1.92 7.18 19.36
CA ILE A 48 -0.54 7.45 19.80
C ILE A 48 0.23 6.15 20.06
N VAL A 49 -0.37 5.23 20.81
CA VAL A 49 0.30 3.98 21.18
C VAL A 49 0.57 3.11 19.95
N PHE A 50 -0.44 2.92 19.11
CA PHE A 50 -0.33 2.01 17.97
C PHE A 50 0.48 2.60 16.81
N SER A 51 0.51 3.92 16.61
CA SER A 51 1.42 4.54 15.63
C SER A 51 2.87 4.59 16.09
N PHE A 52 3.13 4.50 17.40
CA PHE A 52 4.49 4.43 17.94
C PHE A 52 5.12 3.04 17.83
N ILE A 53 4.33 1.96 17.82
CA ILE A 53 4.84 0.58 17.82
C ILE A 53 5.86 0.30 16.70
N PRO A 54 5.61 0.63 15.42
CA PRO A 54 6.60 0.41 14.36
C PRO A 54 7.92 1.13 14.63
N ILE A 55 7.85 2.40 15.07
CA ILE A 55 9.03 3.24 15.38
C ILE A 55 9.81 2.67 16.55
N GLY A 56 9.11 2.25 17.61
CA GLY A 56 9.74 1.64 18.78
C GLY A 56 10.46 0.33 18.45
N LEU A 57 9.89 -0.49 17.56
CA LEU A 57 10.50 -1.74 17.11
C LEU A 57 11.73 -1.50 16.23
N ILE A 58 11.66 -0.54 15.30
CA ILE A 58 12.83 -0.13 14.50
C ILE A 58 13.94 0.38 15.42
N ALA A 59 13.63 1.28 16.35
CA ALA A 59 14.62 1.80 17.29
C ALA A 59 15.23 0.71 18.20
N GLU A 60 14.41 -0.27 18.63
CA GLU A 60 14.89 -1.41 19.42
C GLU A 60 15.83 -2.31 18.62
N GLN A 61 15.46 -2.64 17.38
CA GLN A 61 16.25 -3.47 16.49
C GLN A 61 17.57 -2.78 16.10
N THR A 62 17.52 -1.50 15.72
CA THR A 62 18.71 -0.72 15.38
C THR A 62 19.66 -0.60 16.57
N ALA A 63 19.14 -0.31 17.78
CA ALA A 63 19.97 -0.25 19.00
C ALA A 63 20.62 -1.60 19.34
N ALA A 64 19.93 -2.71 19.10
CA ALA A 64 20.48 -4.03 19.30
C ALA A 64 21.62 -4.36 18.32
N ILE A 65 21.49 -3.91 17.06
CA ILE A 65 22.49 -4.14 16.00
C ILE A 65 23.71 -3.22 16.20
N SER A 66 23.50 -1.93 16.45
CA SER A 66 24.58 -0.94 16.59
C SER A 66 25.26 -0.92 17.97
N SER A 67 24.73 -1.67 18.95
CA SER A 67 25.17 -1.64 20.35
C SER A 67 25.08 -0.25 21.02
N GLU A 68 24.30 0.67 20.44
CA GLU A 68 24.03 1.99 20.99
C GLU A 68 22.91 1.97 22.04
N PRO A 69 22.88 2.90 23.00
CA PRO A 69 21.77 3.00 23.95
C PRO A 69 20.42 3.23 23.23
N PHE A 70 19.39 2.45 23.57
CA PHE A 70 18.05 2.60 22.98
C PHE A 70 17.51 4.05 22.94
N ILE A 71 17.81 4.86 23.97
CA ILE A 71 17.32 6.25 24.03
C ILE A 71 18.00 7.15 22.99
N SER A 72 19.27 6.93 22.64
CA SER A 72 19.93 7.71 21.57
C SER A 72 19.33 7.35 20.23
N VAL A 73 19.23 6.05 19.92
CA VAL A 73 18.64 5.54 18.68
C VAL A 73 17.17 5.91 18.54
N LEU A 74 16.39 5.89 19.62
CA LEU A 74 15.00 6.36 19.59
C LEU A 74 14.93 7.87 19.31
N GLY A 75 15.88 8.64 19.83
CA GLY A 75 16.01 10.06 19.55
C GLY A 75 16.23 10.34 18.07
N SER A 76 17.23 9.71 17.45
CA SER A 76 17.49 9.84 16.02
C SER A 76 16.30 9.33 15.20
N SER A 77 15.78 8.14 15.51
CA SER A 77 14.59 7.55 14.88
C SER A 77 13.39 8.49 14.84
N LEU A 78 13.18 9.28 15.90
CA LEU A 78 12.05 10.21 16.01
C LEU A 78 12.24 11.53 15.26
N PHE A 79 13.47 12.04 15.15
CA PHE A 79 13.71 13.40 14.68
C PHE A 79 14.48 13.49 13.36
N GLU A 80 15.20 12.45 12.96
CA GLU A 80 16.02 12.42 11.75
C GLU A 80 15.34 11.64 10.62
N PHE A 81 14.58 10.59 10.95
CA PHE A 81 13.90 9.75 9.96
C PHE A 81 12.45 10.20 9.70
N ALA A 82 12.00 10.04 8.45
CA ALA A 82 10.67 10.44 8.00
C ALA A 82 9.53 9.81 8.82
N ILE A 83 9.66 8.53 9.20
CA ILE A 83 8.66 7.82 10.02
C ILE A 83 8.49 8.44 11.41
N GLY A 84 9.60 8.85 12.04
CA GLY A 84 9.61 9.54 13.32
C GLY A 84 9.03 10.95 13.23
N GLN A 85 9.47 11.72 12.25
CA GLN A 85 8.98 13.08 11.99
C GLN A 85 7.48 13.09 11.72
N GLY A 86 7.00 12.12 10.92
CA GLY A 86 5.58 11.89 10.66
C GLY A 86 4.78 11.61 11.94
N PHE A 87 5.30 10.75 12.83
CA PHE A 87 4.69 10.51 14.14
C PHE A 87 4.65 11.75 15.03
N VAL A 88 5.74 12.51 15.13
CA VAL A 88 5.80 13.74 15.94
C VAL A 88 4.80 14.77 15.41
N ALA A 89 4.75 14.97 14.09
CA ALA A 89 3.80 15.86 13.45
C ALA A 89 2.36 15.41 13.68
N PHE A 90 2.07 14.11 13.56
CA PHE A 90 0.76 13.52 13.87
C PHE A 90 0.31 13.83 15.30
N VAL A 91 1.20 13.63 16.29
CA VAL A 91 0.90 13.94 17.70
C VAL A 91 0.66 15.43 17.91
N CYS A 92 1.46 16.30 17.28
CA CYS A 92 1.26 17.75 17.34
C CYS A 92 -0.13 18.16 16.81
N PHE A 93 -0.53 17.66 15.64
CA PHE A 93 -1.85 17.93 15.09
C PHE A 93 -2.98 17.35 15.95
N LEU A 94 -2.79 16.17 16.54
CA LEU A 94 -3.74 15.60 17.49
C LEU A 94 -3.93 16.51 18.72
N VAL A 95 -2.84 17.06 19.28
CA VAL A 95 -2.91 18.05 20.37
C VAL A 95 -3.67 19.29 19.93
N ILE A 96 -3.43 19.81 18.73
CA ILE A 96 -4.17 20.95 18.16
C ILE A 96 -5.67 20.64 18.08
N VAL A 97 -6.06 19.42 17.66
CA VAL A 97 -7.47 19.00 17.66
C VAL A 97 -8.04 19.09 19.08
N PHE A 98 -7.38 18.53 20.09
CA PHE A 98 -7.87 18.55 21.47
C PHE A 98 -7.96 19.97 22.04
N VAL A 99 -6.94 20.81 21.84
CA VAL A 99 -6.96 22.23 22.23
C VAL A 99 -8.12 22.95 21.54
N GLY A 100 -8.31 22.73 20.23
CA GLY A 100 -9.42 23.27 19.45
C GLY A 100 -10.79 22.85 19.99
N ARG A 101 -10.93 21.63 20.53
CA ARG A 101 -12.19 21.17 21.14
C ARG A 101 -12.54 21.91 22.43
N PHE A 102 -11.55 22.39 23.19
CA PHE A 102 -11.79 23.21 24.38
C PHE A 102 -12.20 24.65 24.04
N THR A 103 -11.70 25.19 22.93
CA THR A 103 -11.98 26.57 22.51
C THR A 103 -13.29 26.68 21.71
N LEU A 104 -13.58 25.70 20.84
CA LEU A 104 -14.74 25.70 19.95
C LEU A 104 -15.96 25.04 20.64
N LYS A 105 -16.87 25.87 21.15
CA LYS A 105 -18.11 25.43 21.82
C LYS A 105 -19.24 25.12 20.83
N GLY A 106 -19.97 24.03 21.10
CA GLY A 106 -21.20 23.64 20.39
C GLY A 106 -20.98 22.99 19.01
N PRO A 107 -21.97 22.22 18.50
CA PRO A 107 -21.93 21.68 17.13
C PRO A 107 -22.15 22.78 16.08
N GLY A 108 -21.62 22.57 14.86
CA GLY A 108 -21.82 23.48 13.72
C GLY A 108 -20.51 24.01 13.10
N LYS A 109 -20.60 25.12 12.34
CA LYS A 109 -19.50 25.68 11.52
C LYS A 109 -18.20 25.98 12.30
N GLY A 110 -18.29 26.23 13.61
CA GLY A 110 -17.09 26.38 14.45
C GLY A 110 -16.30 25.08 14.56
N ARG A 111 -17.00 23.94 14.78
CA ARG A 111 -16.36 22.62 14.92
C ARG A 111 -15.83 22.05 13.61
N SER A 112 -16.32 22.48 12.46
CA SER A 112 -15.76 22.04 11.17
C SER A 112 -14.31 22.49 10.98
N LEU A 113 -13.85 23.52 11.71
CA LEU A 113 -12.45 23.94 11.70
C LEU A 113 -11.50 22.86 12.22
N LEU A 114 -11.98 21.91 13.04
CA LEU A 114 -11.18 20.79 13.52
C LEU A 114 -10.82 19.78 12.43
N LEU A 115 -11.49 19.83 11.27
CA LEU A 115 -11.14 18.99 10.13
C LEU A 115 -9.80 19.40 9.50
N LEU A 116 -9.35 20.64 9.68
CA LEU A 116 -8.07 21.12 9.17
C LEU A 116 -6.86 20.47 9.89
N PRO A 117 -6.73 20.51 11.23
CA PRO A 117 -5.66 19.79 11.90
C PRO A 117 -5.79 18.27 11.74
N ILE A 118 -7.00 17.73 11.55
CA ILE A 118 -7.19 16.32 11.19
C ILE A 118 -6.60 15.99 9.81
N LEU A 119 -6.75 16.88 8.82
CA LEU A 119 -6.05 16.74 7.55
C LEU A 119 -4.53 16.80 7.77
N GLY A 120 -4.05 17.66 8.68
CA GLY A 120 -2.66 17.68 9.12
C GLY A 120 -2.18 16.33 9.68
N MET A 121 -3.01 15.62 10.45
CA MET A 121 -2.71 14.27 10.93
C MET A 121 -2.54 13.29 9.76
N ILE A 122 -3.41 13.36 8.74
CA ILE A 122 -3.34 12.48 7.57
C ILE A 122 -2.08 12.78 6.73
N LEU A 123 -1.79 14.06 6.49
CA LEU A 123 -0.56 14.49 5.82
C LEU A 123 0.68 13.94 6.54
N ALA A 124 0.70 14.04 7.88
CA ALA A 124 1.79 13.53 8.70
C ALA A 124 1.95 12.01 8.61
N THR A 125 0.86 11.23 8.59
CA THR A 125 0.93 9.77 8.43
C THR A 125 1.33 9.35 7.03
N SER A 126 0.91 10.11 6.01
CA SER A 126 1.26 9.84 4.62
C SER A 126 2.71 10.20 4.29
N TRP A 127 3.35 11.06 5.08
CA TRP A 127 4.73 11.50 4.86
C TRP A 127 5.74 10.35 4.89
N SER A 128 5.43 9.28 5.63
CA SER A 128 6.28 8.11 5.77
C SER A 128 5.68 6.86 5.10
N SER A 129 4.78 7.02 4.14
CA SER A 129 4.20 5.89 3.42
C SER A 129 5.12 5.41 2.28
N HIS A 130 4.99 4.15 1.87
CA HIS A 130 5.74 3.61 0.72
C HIS A 130 5.54 4.45 -0.54
N ALA A 131 4.33 4.97 -0.79
CA ALA A 131 4.11 5.82 -1.96
C ALA A 131 4.91 7.14 -1.87
N ALA A 132 5.09 7.68 -0.65
CA ALA A 132 5.82 8.92 -0.44
C ALA A 132 7.33 8.76 -0.56
N SER A 133 7.88 7.57 -0.25
CA SER A 133 9.31 7.31 -0.46
C SER A 133 9.68 7.15 -1.95
N LEU A 134 8.70 6.86 -2.81
CA LEU A 134 8.93 6.63 -4.25
C LEU A 134 8.83 7.89 -5.08
N SER A 135 7.91 8.81 -4.73
CA SER A 135 7.77 10.09 -5.44
C SER A 135 6.89 11.08 -4.68
N ASP A 136 7.07 12.37 -5.00
CA ASP A 136 6.17 13.44 -4.56
C ASP A 136 4.72 13.21 -5.03
N GLN A 137 4.51 12.68 -6.25
CA GLN A 137 3.16 12.34 -6.73
C GLN A 137 2.58 11.17 -5.95
N GLY A 138 3.39 10.17 -5.60
CA GLY A 138 2.99 9.04 -4.76
C GLY A 138 2.49 9.51 -3.40
N TYR A 139 3.18 10.46 -2.76
CA TYR A 139 2.71 11.11 -1.53
C TYR A 139 1.32 11.76 -1.72
N ILE A 140 1.12 12.54 -2.78
CA ILE A 140 -0.18 13.19 -3.04
C ILE A 140 -1.29 12.16 -3.22
N PHE A 141 -1.03 11.09 -3.98
CA PHE A 141 -2.01 10.04 -4.18
C PHE A 141 -2.32 9.31 -2.88
N ASP A 142 -1.33 9.00 -2.04
CA ASP A 142 -1.57 8.39 -0.74
C ASP A 142 -2.39 9.29 0.20
N VAL A 143 -2.10 10.59 0.26
CA VAL A 143 -2.90 11.56 1.04
C VAL A 143 -4.36 11.55 0.59
N LEU A 144 -4.61 11.59 -0.72
CA LEU A 144 -5.97 11.54 -1.28
C LEU A 144 -6.65 10.21 -0.99
N HIS A 145 -5.92 9.10 -1.12
CA HIS A 145 -6.43 7.76 -0.87
C HIS A 145 -6.81 7.58 0.59
N THR A 146 -5.87 7.84 1.49
CA THR A 146 -6.02 7.71 2.94
C THR A 146 -7.10 8.64 3.48
N THR A 147 -7.13 9.90 3.04
CA THR A 147 -8.21 10.84 3.41
C THR A 147 -9.59 10.30 3.02
N SER A 148 -9.71 9.78 1.80
CA SER A 148 -10.98 9.31 1.26
C SER A 148 -11.44 8.02 1.95
N ALA A 149 -10.53 7.07 2.19
CA ALA A 149 -10.78 5.80 2.86
C ALA A 149 -11.28 6.02 4.29
N LEU A 150 -10.55 6.82 5.07
CA LEU A 150 -10.84 7.07 6.47
C LEU A 150 -12.11 7.90 6.65
N SER A 151 -12.34 8.88 5.78
CA SER A 151 -13.51 9.76 5.87
C SER A 151 -14.80 9.02 5.51
N TRP A 152 -14.81 8.23 4.43
CA TRP A 152 -15.98 7.43 4.05
C TRP A 152 -16.30 6.36 5.09
N THR A 153 -15.29 5.55 5.43
CA THR A 153 -15.44 4.45 6.40
C THR A 153 -15.78 4.95 7.79
N GLY A 154 -15.14 6.05 8.22
CA GLY A 154 -15.37 6.66 9.52
C GLY A 154 -16.80 7.13 9.74
N VAL A 155 -17.37 7.83 8.75
CA VAL A 155 -18.76 8.28 8.81
C VAL A 155 -19.72 7.08 8.89
N LEU A 156 -19.48 6.03 8.10
CA LEU A 156 -20.30 4.81 8.13
C LEU A 156 -20.20 4.08 9.47
N LEU A 157 -19.00 3.89 10.02
CA LEU A 157 -18.79 3.23 11.31
C LEU A 157 -19.53 3.97 12.43
N ILE A 158 -19.38 5.29 12.50
CA ILE A 158 -20.03 6.07 13.56
C ILE A 158 -21.54 6.11 13.37
N ALA A 159 -22.03 6.39 12.16
CA ALA A 159 -23.46 6.45 11.89
C ALA A 159 -24.15 5.09 12.12
N SER A 160 -23.51 3.98 11.77
CA SER A 160 -24.11 2.64 11.86
C SER A 160 -24.08 2.06 13.29
N PHE A 161 -22.96 2.17 14.00
CA PHE A 161 -22.82 1.57 15.33
C PHE A 161 -23.34 2.46 16.46
N PHE A 162 -23.23 3.78 16.33
CA PHE A 162 -23.54 4.72 17.43
C PHE A 162 -24.86 5.48 17.26
N SER A 163 -25.62 5.26 16.19
CA SER A 163 -26.98 5.80 16.08
C SER A 163 -27.95 5.15 17.07
N ILE A 164 -28.93 5.92 17.52
CA ILE A 164 -30.06 5.45 18.33
C ILE A 164 -31.34 5.84 17.61
N GLY A 165 -32.18 4.84 17.33
CA GLY A 165 -33.42 5.05 16.60
C GLY A 165 -33.25 4.88 15.09
N GLU A 166 -34.34 5.18 14.37
CA GLU A 166 -34.41 5.12 12.90
C GLU A 166 -34.87 6.48 12.33
N ASP A 167 -34.59 7.56 13.06
CA ASP A 167 -34.94 8.93 12.70
C ASP A 167 -33.87 9.55 11.78
N HIS A 168 -34.31 10.53 10.97
CA HIS A 168 -33.43 11.38 10.14
C HIS A 168 -32.54 10.68 9.09
N TRP A 169 -32.64 9.36 8.90
CA TRP A 169 -31.88 8.62 7.87
C TRP A 169 -32.06 9.18 6.46
N PHE A 170 -33.27 9.62 6.09
CA PHE A 170 -33.51 10.21 4.79
C PHE A 170 -32.63 11.45 4.55
N ARG A 171 -32.55 12.35 5.55
CA ARG A 171 -31.72 13.56 5.48
C ARG A 171 -30.23 13.23 5.53
N PHE A 172 -29.85 12.23 6.32
CA PHE A 172 -28.48 11.69 6.31
C PHE A 172 -28.07 11.29 4.89
N PHE A 173 -28.88 10.47 4.20
CA PHE A 173 -28.58 10.06 2.83
C PHE A 173 -28.57 11.22 1.81
N GLN A 174 -29.22 12.36 2.08
CA GLN A 174 -29.20 13.50 1.15
C GLN A 174 -27.81 14.10 0.98
N TRP A 175 -27.05 14.27 2.06
CA TRP A 175 -25.67 14.78 2.00
C TRP A 175 -24.65 13.65 1.94
N PHE A 176 -24.91 12.53 2.60
CA PHE A 176 -23.95 11.43 2.68
C PHE A 176 -23.77 10.74 1.32
N THR A 177 -24.82 10.60 0.51
CA THR A 177 -24.70 9.96 -0.81
C THR A 177 -23.72 10.69 -1.74
N PRO A 178 -23.85 12.02 -2.00
CA PRO A 178 -22.86 12.73 -2.82
C PRO A 178 -21.46 12.77 -2.17
N PHE A 179 -21.38 12.84 -0.84
CA PHE A 179 -20.10 12.73 -0.12
C PHE A 179 -19.42 11.37 -0.36
N ALA A 180 -20.14 10.26 -0.17
CA ALA A 180 -19.63 8.91 -0.36
C ALA A 180 -19.21 8.66 -1.82
N ILE A 181 -20.01 9.10 -2.80
CA ILE A 181 -19.64 9.02 -4.22
C ILE A 181 -18.33 9.78 -4.47
N THR A 182 -18.18 10.98 -3.91
CA THR A 182 -16.93 11.76 -4.05
C THR A 182 -15.74 11.02 -3.44
N MET A 183 -15.87 10.49 -2.22
CA MET A 183 -14.79 9.72 -1.58
C MET A 183 -14.44 8.46 -2.37
N VAL A 184 -15.43 7.72 -2.89
CA VAL A 184 -15.21 6.51 -3.70
C VAL A 184 -14.51 6.85 -5.02
N LEU A 185 -14.89 7.95 -5.68
CA LEU A 185 -14.21 8.40 -6.90
C LEU A 185 -12.77 8.82 -6.62
N LEU A 186 -12.53 9.57 -5.55
CA LEU A 186 -11.18 9.94 -5.13
C LEU A 186 -10.35 8.70 -4.77
N LEU A 187 -10.92 7.72 -4.06
CA LEU A 187 -10.27 6.43 -3.77
C LEU A 187 -9.88 5.68 -5.03
N PHE A 188 -10.77 5.64 -6.02
CA PHE A 188 -10.50 4.95 -7.28
C PHE A 188 -9.37 5.63 -8.07
N VAL A 189 -9.45 6.94 -8.24
CA VAL A 189 -8.42 7.71 -8.98
C VAL A 189 -7.08 7.66 -8.26
N SER A 190 -7.06 7.90 -6.94
CA SER A 190 -5.82 7.83 -6.15
C SER A 190 -5.28 6.41 -6.06
N GLY A 191 -6.14 5.39 -5.98
CA GLY A 191 -5.73 3.99 -5.98
C GLY A 191 -5.05 3.56 -7.27
N ILE A 192 -5.56 4.00 -8.43
CA ILE A 192 -4.88 3.80 -9.73
C ILE A 192 -3.56 4.60 -9.76
N GLY A 193 -3.57 5.85 -9.25
CA GLY A 193 -2.37 6.66 -9.09
C GLY A 193 -1.28 5.91 -8.33
N MET A 194 -1.59 5.43 -7.13
CA MET A 194 -0.69 4.64 -6.29
C MET A 194 -0.25 3.33 -6.96
N LEU A 195 -1.15 2.66 -7.71
CA LEU A 195 -0.84 1.41 -8.42
C LEU A 195 0.34 1.60 -9.37
N MET A 196 0.37 2.72 -10.11
CA MET A 196 1.44 3.01 -11.08
C MET A 196 2.83 3.20 -10.44
N PHE A 197 2.90 3.52 -9.14
CA PHE A 197 4.18 3.68 -8.44
C PHE A 197 4.54 2.44 -7.62
N ILE A 198 3.56 1.89 -6.90
CA ILE A 198 3.81 0.79 -5.95
C ILE A 198 3.91 -0.56 -6.66
N THR A 199 3.08 -0.81 -7.67
CA THR A 199 3.00 -2.11 -8.35
C THR A 199 2.72 -1.91 -9.85
N PRO A 200 3.70 -1.38 -10.61
CA PRO A 200 3.55 -1.16 -12.04
C PRO A 200 3.32 -2.49 -12.78
N GLU A 201 3.99 -3.57 -12.36
CA GLU A 201 3.80 -4.92 -12.88
C GLU A 201 2.64 -5.67 -12.20
N TYR A 202 1.42 -5.14 -12.35
CA TYR A 202 0.27 -5.60 -11.57
C TYR A 202 -0.01 -7.11 -11.68
N THR A 203 0.10 -7.71 -12.87
CA THR A 203 -0.16 -9.15 -13.04
C THR A 203 0.99 -10.00 -12.56
N ASN A 204 2.25 -9.62 -12.82
CA ASN A 204 3.43 -10.30 -12.29
C ASN A 204 3.40 -10.32 -10.76
N SER A 205 2.96 -9.22 -10.14
CA SER A 205 2.86 -9.12 -8.67
C SER A 205 1.99 -10.20 -8.03
N TRP A 206 1.12 -10.88 -8.81
CA TRP A 206 0.34 -12.02 -8.32
C TRP A 206 1.24 -13.18 -7.88
N LEU A 207 2.49 -13.29 -8.33
CA LEU A 207 3.43 -14.26 -7.78
C LEU A 207 3.81 -13.96 -6.32
N LEU A 208 3.73 -12.70 -5.90
CA LEU A 208 4.17 -12.25 -4.58
C LEU A 208 3.02 -12.18 -3.56
N PRO A 209 3.31 -12.33 -2.25
CA PRO A 209 2.32 -12.11 -1.19
C PRO A 209 1.62 -10.75 -1.29
N TYR A 210 2.37 -9.68 -1.61
CA TYR A 210 1.83 -8.32 -1.74
C TYR A 210 0.73 -8.23 -2.82
N GLY A 211 1.00 -8.71 -4.03
CA GLY A 211 0.03 -8.65 -5.12
C GLY A 211 -1.19 -9.53 -4.86
N GLN A 212 -1.04 -10.64 -4.13
CA GLN A 212 -2.15 -11.48 -3.69
C GLN A 212 -3.11 -10.76 -2.73
N TRP A 213 -2.58 -10.05 -1.73
CA TRP A 213 -3.40 -9.22 -0.83
C TRP A 213 -3.99 -8.02 -1.55
N GLN A 214 -3.26 -7.43 -2.49
CA GLN A 214 -3.77 -6.35 -3.34
C GLN A 214 -4.93 -6.81 -4.21
N LEU A 215 -4.83 -7.98 -4.84
CA LEU A 215 -5.90 -8.57 -5.61
C LEU A 215 -7.14 -8.83 -4.75
N LEU A 216 -6.95 -9.41 -3.56
CA LEU A 216 -8.02 -9.61 -2.59
C LEU A 216 -8.71 -8.28 -2.21
N LYS A 217 -7.92 -7.21 -2.01
CA LYS A 217 -8.43 -5.86 -1.73
C LYS A 217 -9.31 -5.33 -2.88
N HIS A 218 -8.89 -5.50 -4.13
CA HIS A 218 -9.69 -5.11 -5.30
C HIS A 218 -10.99 -5.92 -5.40
N LEU A 219 -10.93 -7.25 -5.17
CA LEU A 219 -12.12 -8.12 -5.17
C LEU A 219 -13.09 -7.79 -4.03
N LEU A 220 -12.59 -7.39 -2.85
CA LEU A 220 -13.41 -6.87 -1.76
C LEU A 220 -14.07 -5.54 -2.11
N PHE A 221 -13.37 -4.65 -2.81
CA PHE A 221 -13.87 -3.30 -3.13
C PHE A 221 -15.09 -3.32 -4.07
N ILE A 222 -15.11 -4.21 -5.07
CA ILE A 222 -16.20 -4.32 -6.06
C ILE A 222 -17.59 -4.44 -5.41
N PRO A 223 -17.90 -5.46 -4.59
CA PRO A 223 -19.22 -5.60 -3.99
C PRO A 223 -19.52 -4.47 -2.99
N ILE A 224 -18.52 -3.89 -2.32
CA ILE A 224 -18.73 -2.76 -1.40
C ILE A 224 -19.25 -1.55 -2.16
N VAL A 225 -18.65 -1.21 -3.31
CA VAL A 225 -19.12 -0.11 -4.16
C VAL A 225 -20.58 -0.32 -4.55
N PHE A 226 -20.94 -1.51 -5.03
CA PHE A 226 -22.33 -1.84 -5.34
C PHE A 226 -23.26 -1.80 -4.12
N TYR A 227 -22.77 -2.17 -2.95
CA TYR A 227 -23.52 -2.06 -1.69
C TYR A 227 -23.81 -0.58 -1.37
N GLY A 228 -22.79 0.28 -1.45
CA GLY A 228 -22.92 1.73 -1.25
C GLY A 228 -23.91 2.37 -2.24
N PHE A 229 -23.84 2.00 -3.52
CA PHE A 229 -24.81 2.43 -4.54
C PHE A 229 -26.24 2.00 -4.19
N ALA A 230 -26.44 0.76 -3.74
CA ALA A 230 -27.75 0.29 -3.32
C ALA A 230 -28.29 1.12 -2.13
N HIS A 231 -27.45 1.54 -1.19
CA HIS A 231 -27.86 2.44 -0.11
C HIS A 231 -28.18 3.87 -0.59
N GLY A 232 -27.32 4.46 -1.42
CA GLY A 232 -27.52 5.83 -1.90
C GLY A 232 -28.83 6.04 -2.67
N PHE A 233 -29.24 5.04 -3.45
CA PHE A 233 -30.39 5.17 -4.36
C PHE A 233 -31.60 4.32 -3.93
N ILE A 234 -31.40 3.03 -3.65
CA ILE A 234 -32.52 2.11 -3.37
C ILE A 234 -33.06 2.36 -1.95
N MET A 235 -32.19 2.45 -0.94
CA MET A 235 -32.63 2.71 0.44
C MET A 235 -33.32 4.07 0.55
N LYS A 236 -32.75 5.11 -0.08
CA LYS A 236 -33.36 6.45 -0.13
C LYS A 236 -34.77 6.42 -0.72
N LYS A 237 -34.99 5.73 -1.85
CA LYS A 237 -36.31 5.58 -2.48
C LYS A 237 -37.32 4.88 -1.58
N ARG A 238 -36.89 3.89 -0.80
CA ARG A 238 -37.74 3.15 0.14
C ARG A 238 -38.18 4.00 1.34
N LEU A 239 -37.28 4.84 1.85
CA LEU A 239 -37.60 5.76 2.94
C LEU A 239 -38.63 6.83 2.52
N THR A 240 -38.71 7.15 1.23
CA THR A 240 -39.71 8.10 0.69
C THR A 240 -41.12 7.53 0.60
N ASP A 241 -41.29 6.22 0.36
CA ASP A 241 -42.61 5.59 0.18
C ASP A 241 -42.73 4.26 0.96
N PRO A 242 -42.93 4.33 2.29
CA PRO A 242 -42.96 3.15 3.15
C PRO A 242 -44.11 2.19 2.87
N MET A 243 -45.24 2.68 2.32
CA MET A 243 -46.39 1.85 1.97
C MET A 243 -46.10 0.95 0.77
N LYS A 244 -45.38 1.46 -0.24
CA LYS A 244 -45.05 0.71 -1.45
C LYS A 244 -43.93 -0.32 -1.24
N TYR A 245 -42.94 0.01 -0.40
CA TYR A 245 -41.74 -0.82 -0.25
C TYR A 245 -41.66 -1.59 1.07
N GLY A 246 -42.61 -1.38 1.97
CA GLY A 246 -42.70 -2.07 3.26
C GLY A 246 -41.80 -1.47 4.35
N ASN A 247 -42.34 -1.36 5.56
CA ASN A 247 -41.71 -0.66 6.69
C ASN A 247 -40.77 -1.54 7.54
N LYS A 248 -40.24 -2.64 6.98
CA LYS A 248 -39.55 -3.69 7.79
C LYS A 248 -38.04 -3.54 7.88
N ARG A 249 -37.41 -2.61 7.13
CA ARG A 249 -35.94 -2.50 7.08
C ARG A 249 -35.43 -1.27 7.79
N LYS A 250 -34.51 -1.52 8.71
CA LYS A 250 -33.77 -0.53 9.50
C LYS A 250 -32.46 -0.19 8.77
N PRO A 251 -32.27 1.03 8.23
CA PRO A 251 -31.03 1.44 7.57
C PRO A 251 -29.78 1.16 8.40
N ARG A 252 -29.88 1.34 9.72
CA ARG A 252 -28.79 1.11 10.67
C ARG A 252 -28.11 -0.25 10.48
N PHE A 253 -28.89 -1.33 10.49
CA PHE A 253 -28.33 -2.69 10.44
C PHE A 253 -27.60 -2.95 9.12
N SER A 254 -28.11 -2.44 8.00
CA SER A 254 -27.46 -2.61 6.70
C SER A 254 -26.14 -1.85 6.61
N LEU A 255 -26.09 -0.63 7.16
CA LEU A 255 -24.86 0.17 7.23
C LEU A 255 -23.82 -0.46 8.15
N GLN A 256 -24.23 -1.20 9.19
CA GLN A 256 -23.31 -1.96 10.05
C GLN A 256 -22.62 -3.06 9.24
N MET A 257 -23.36 -3.78 8.41
CA MET A 257 -22.79 -4.83 7.55
C MET A 257 -21.79 -4.23 6.55
N GLU A 258 -22.12 -3.12 5.89
CA GLU A 258 -21.18 -2.39 5.01
C GLU A 258 -19.91 -1.97 5.76
N SER A 259 -20.06 -1.41 6.96
CA SER A 259 -18.94 -0.97 7.79
C SER A 259 -18.03 -2.14 8.22
N ILE A 260 -18.59 -3.32 8.49
CA ILE A 260 -17.80 -4.52 8.84
C ILE A 260 -16.92 -4.93 7.65
N VAL A 261 -17.43 -4.88 6.42
CA VAL A 261 -16.64 -5.22 5.24
C VAL A 261 -15.53 -4.18 5.01
N LEU A 262 -15.79 -2.90 5.24
CA LEU A 262 -14.75 -1.86 5.19
C LEU A 262 -13.65 -2.05 6.27
N VAL A 263 -14.01 -2.56 7.46
CA VAL A 263 -13.02 -2.94 8.47
C VAL A 263 -12.17 -4.12 8.00
N ILE A 264 -12.74 -5.09 7.29
CA ILE A 264 -11.98 -6.18 6.67
C ILE A 264 -10.99 -5.62 5.63
N VAL A 265 -11.40 -4.61 4.85
CA VAL A 265 -10.49 -3.92 3.93
C VAL A 265 -9.33 -3.26 4.68
N PHE A 266 -9.56 -2.63 5.84
CA PHE A 266 -8.45 -2.10 6.66
C PHE A 266 -7.51 -3.19 7.19
N VAL A 267 -8.03 -4.36 7.54
CA VAL A 267 -7.18 -5.50 7.95
C VAL A 267 -6.29 -5.94 6.77
N VAL A 268 -6.87 -6.07 5.57
CA VAL A 268 -6.09 -6.39 4.36
C VAL A 268 -5.03 -5.33 4.09
N THR A 269 -5.39 -4.05 4.15
CA THR A 269 -4.42 -2.95 3.98
C THR A 269 -3.32 -3.00 5.05
N ALA A 270 -3.64 -3.29 6.30
CA ALA A 270 -2.64 -3.40 7.39
C ALA A 270 -1.70 -4.60 7.25
N ILE A 271 -2.11 -5.64 6.52
CA ILE A 271 -1.20 -6.75 6.15
C ILE A 271 -0.27 -6.29 5.03
N MET A 272 -0.81 -5.59 4.03
CA MET A 272 -0.01 -5.08 2.91
C MET A 272 1.04 -4.05 3.31
N THR A 273 0.79 -3.24 4.35
CA THR A 273 1.78 -2.25 4.83
C THR A 273 3.02 -2.87 5.48
N GLU A 274 2.98 -4.18 5.76
CA GLU A 274 4.10 -4.93 6.36
C GLU A 274 4.79 -5.83 5.33
N GLN A 275 4.49 -5.63 4.05
CA GLN A 275 5.05 -6.38 2.94
C GLN A 275 5.79 -5.42 2.03
N GLU A 276 6.89 -5.90 1.45
CA GLU A 276 7.64 -5.14 0.46
C GLU A 276 6.78 -4.93 -0.79
N PRO A 277 6.51 -3.67 -1.17
CA PRO A 277 5.79 -3.37 -2.40
C PRO A 277 6.65 -3.74 -3.62
N PRO A 278 6.16 -4.56 -4.55
CA PRO A 278 6.95 -4.96 -5.70
C PRO A 278 6.90 -3.91 -6.81
N HIS A 279 7.96 -3.12 -6.89
CA HIS A 279 8.21 -2.24 -8.03
C HIS A 279 8.64 -3.06 -9.24
N GLU A 280 9.65 -3.92 -9.05
CA GLU A 280 10.11 -4.93 -9.99
C GLU A 280 9.91 -6.32 -9.38
N VAL A 281 9.07 -7.14 -10.01
CA VAL A 281 8.64 -8.40 -9.41
C VAL A 281 9.76 -9.43 -9.42
N ALA A 282 10.56 -9.46 -10.49
CA ALA A 282 11.67 -10.38 -10.63
C ALA A 282 12.73 -10.17 -9.52
N GLU A 283 13.15 -8.93 -9.29
CA GLU A 283 14.07 -8.56 -8.21
C GLU A 283 13.50 -8.92 -6.83
N THR A 284 12.21 -8.60 -6.59
CA THR A 284 11.57 -8.91 -5.30
C THR A 284 11.52 -10.42 -5.04
N LEU A 285 11.41 -11.26 -6.09
CA LEU A 285 11.41 -12.72 -5.99
C LEU A 285 12.79 -13.31 -5.62
N GLU A 286 13.88 -12.55 -5.73
CA GLU A 286 15.20 -12.98 -5.26
C GLU A 286 15.26 -13.06 -3.72
N PHE A 287 14.52 -12.18 -3.04
CA PHE A 287 14.52 -12.07 -1.57
C PHE A 287 13.22 -12.58 -0.93
N THR A 288 12.15 -12.75 -1.70
CA THR A 288 10.83 -13.17 -1.22
C THR A 288 10.34 -14.43 -1.91
N GLU A 289 9.89 -15.41 -1.12
CA GLU A 289 9.27 -16.62 -1.66
C GLU A 289 7.97 -16.33 -2.42
N VAL A 290 7.77 -17.05 -3.53
CA VAL A 290 6.50 -17.07 -4.27
C VAL A 290 5.35 -17.39 -3.31
N SER A 291 4.26 -16.63 -3.39
CA SER A 291 3.08 -16.82 -2.57
C SER A 291 2.55 -18.25 -2.68
N GLY A 292 2.28 -18.89 -1.54
CA GLY A 292 1.85 -20.30 -1.50
C GLY A 292 0.56 -20.63 -2.27
N LEU A 293 -0.29 -19.64 -2.56
CA LEU A 293 -1.46 -19.83 -3.45
C LEU A 293 -1.08 -19.67 -4.93
N ALA A 294 -0.17 -18.73 -5.23
CA ALA A 294 0.33 -18.52 -6.58
C ALA A 294 1.13 -19.73 -7.05
N SER A 295 2.02 -20.28 -6.21
CA SER A 295 2.86 -21.43 -6.54
C SER A 295 2.09 -22.73 -6.85
N GLN A 296 0.79 -22.78 -6.50
CA GLN A 296 -0.07 -23.91 -6.84
C GLN A 296 -0.86 -23.72 -8.15
N MET A 297 -0.93 -22.48 -8.65
CA MET A 297 -1.86 -22.08 -9.71
C MET A 297 -1.20 -21.41 -10.90
N ILE A 298 -0.06 -20.75 -10.69
CA ILE A 298 0.76 -20.07 -11.69
C ILE A 298 2.11 -20.80 -11.75
N ALA A 299 2.74 -20.85 -12.92
CA ALA A 299 4.13 -21.29 -13.02
C ALA A 299 5.02 -20.47 -12.07
N THR A 300 5.96 -21.13 -11.39
CA THR A 300 6.68 -20.57 -10.25
C THR A 300 7.88 -19.70 -10.62
N ASP A 301 8.43 -19.90 -11.81
CA ASP A 301 9.68 -19.29 -12.25
C ASP A 301 9.31 -18.23 -13.28
N LEU A 302 9.53 -16.96 -12.96
CA LEU A 302 9.37 -15.84 -13.87
C LEU A 302 10.77 -15.42 -14.33
N LEU A 303 11.12 -15.76 -15.56
CA LEU A 303 12.40 -15.36 -16.16
C LEU A 303 12.34 -13.93 -16.71
N SER A 304 13.51 -13.34 -16.99
CA SER A 304 13.58 -12.07 -17.69
C SER A 304 12.91 -12.16 -19.07
N GLY A 305 12.06 -11.20 -19.41
CA GLY A 305 11.25 -11.22 -20.64
C GLY A 305 9.97 -12.07 -20.56
N GLU A 306 9.69 -12.71 -19.42
CA GLU A 306 8.42 -13.37 -19.15
C GLU A 306 7.48 -12.48 -18.34
N MET A 307 6.19 -12.62 -18.59
CA MET A 307 5.18 -11.90 -17.83
C MET A 307 3.97 -12.81 -17.54
N VAL A 308 3.32 -12.55 -16.41
CA VAL A 308 2.07 -13.20 -16.08
C VAL A 308 0.97 -12.56 -16.92
N LEU A 309 0.41 -13.32 -17.86
CA LEU A 309 -0.75 -12.93 -18.65
C LEU A 309 -1.99 -13.68 -18.19
N TRP A 310 -3.14 -13.00 -18.28
CA TRP A 310 -4.42 -13.66 -18.05
C TRP A 310 -4.99 -14.16 -19.38
N THR A 311 -5.05 -15.48 -19.56
CA THR A 311 -5.59 -16.13 -20.74
C THR A 311 -6.98 -16.75 -20.48
N PRO A 312 -7.96 -16.52 -21.36
CA PRO A 312 -9.30 -17.06 -21.17
C PRO A 312 -9.33 -18.56 -21.48
N ASN A 313 -9.45 -19.39 -20.45
CA ASN A 313 -9.73 -20.82 -20.58
C ASN A 313 -11.17 -21.18 -20.15
N ILE A 314 -11.66 -22.36 -20.55
CA ILE A 314 -13.05 -22.78 -20.29
C ILE A 314 -13.39 -22.73 -18.78
N PRO A 315 -12.58 -23.29 -17.86
CA PRO A 315 -12.81 -23.16 -16.43
C PRO A 315 -12.90 -21.71 -15.95
N ALA A 316 -11.96 -20.85 -16.36
CA ALA A 316 -11.94 -19.43 -16.00
C ALA A 316 -13.18 -18.70 -16.50
N ILE A 317 -13.63 -18.93 -17.74
CA ILE A 317 -14.85 -18.32 -18.29
C ILE A 317 -16.11 -18.76 -17.50
N LEU A 318 -16.22 -20.04 -17.15
CA LEU A 318 -17.36 -20.55 -16.36
C LEU A 318 -17.38 -19.97 -14.94
N LEU A 319 -16.21 -19.86 -14.30
CA LEU A 319 -16.07 -19.23 -12.98
C LEU A 319 -16.35 -17.73 -13.04
N ALA A 320 -15.91 -17.04 -14.09
CA ALA A 320 -16.22 -15.62 -14.33
C ALA A 320 -17.73 -15.40 -14.45
N GLY A 321 -18.41 -16.23 -15.25
CA GLY A 321 -19.88 -16.19 -15.37
C GLY A 321 -20.59 -16.45 -14.04
N SER A 322 -20.04 -17.34 -13.21
CA SER A 322 -20.54 -17.63 -11.86
C SER A 322 -20.33 -16.44 -10.91
N ALA A 323 -19.15 -15.82 -10.91
CA ALA A 323 -18.84 -14.64 -10.11
C ALA A 323 -19.76 -13.45 -10.46
N ILE A 324 -19.97 -13.19 -11.75
CA ILE A 324 -20.91 -12.16 -12.23
C ILE A 324 -22.34 -12.48 -11.75
N THR A 325 -22.77 -13.73 -11.87
CA THR A 325 -24.11 -14.17 -11.42
C THR A 325 -24.28 -13.97 -9.91
N ILE A 326 -23.26 -14.31 -9.11
CA ILE A 326 -23.24 -14.09 -7.66
C ILE A 326 -23.35 -12.59 -7.35
N LEU A 327 -22.59 -11.74 -8.04
CA LEU A 327 -22.63 -10.29 -7.87
C LEU A 327 -24.01 -9.70 -8.22
N LEU A 328 -24.64 -10.18 -9.29
CA LEU A 328 -26.01 -9.78 -9.65
C LEU A 328 -27.03 -10.21 -8.60
N PHE A 329 -26.92 -11.43 -8.07
CA PHE A 329 -27.78 -11.91 -6.98
C PHE A 329 -27.55 -11.14 -5.69
N PHE A 330 -26.32 -10.74 -5.39
CA PHE A 330 -25.98 -9.87 -4.27
C PHE A 330 -26.69 -8.51 -4.38
N ILE A 331 -26.53 -7.83 -5.52
CA ILE A 331 -27.19 -6.54 -5.79
C ILE A 331 -28.71 -6.68 -5.68
N TYR A 332 -29.27 -7.73 -6.27
CA TYR A 332 -30.69 -8.04 -6.17
C TYR A 332 -31.12 -8.30 -4.72
N SER A 333 -30.34 -9.05 -3.94
CA SER A 333 -30.65 -9.36 -2.54
C SER A 333 -30.73 -8.10 -1.67
N ILE A 334 -29.77 -7.18 -1.83
CA ILE A 334 -29.79 -5.88 -1.16
C ILE A 334 -30.99 -5.05 -1.62
N GLY A 335 -31.25 -5.05 -2.93
CA GLY A 335 -32.33 -4.33 -3.60
C GLY A 335 -33.74 -4.90 -3.41
N THR A 336 -33.89 -6.06 -2.76
CA THR A 336 -35.19 -6.70 -2.48
C THR A 336 -35.46 -6.84 -0.98
N SER A 337 -36.40 -7.69 -0.55
CA SER A 337 -36.81 -7.90 0.84
C SER A 337 -36.03 -9.02 1.57
N ARG A 338 -35.03 -9.66 0.94
CA ARG A 338 -34.18 -10.71 1.53
C ARG A 338 -33.20 -10.25 2.64
N PRO A 339 -33.05 -10.98 3.76
CA PRO A 339 -32.29 -10.48 4.91
C PRO A 339 -30.82 -10.17 4.59
N PHE A 340 -30.31 -9.07 5.15
CA PHE A 340 -28.94 -8.58 4.91
C PHE A 340 -27.84 -9.54 5.40
N TRP A 341 -28.17 -10.50 6.27
CA TRP A 341 -27.22 -11.54 6.70
C TRP A 341 -26.74 -12.45 5.57
N PHE A 342 -27.38 -12.46 4.40
CA PHE A 342 -26.84 -13.12 3.21
C PHE A 342 -25.75 -12.32 2.50
N ALA A 343 -25.60 -11.02 2.76
CA ALA A 343 -24.61 -10.17 2.11
C ALA A 343 -23.16 -10.69 2.30
N PRO A 344 -22.70 -11.05 3.52
CA PRO A 344 -21.37 -11.63 3.71
C PRO A 344 -21.15 -12.93 2.93
N ILE A 345 -22.18 -13.76 2.83
CA ILE A 345 -22.09 -15.04 2.08
C ILE A 345 -21.89 -14.76 0.59
N TYR A 346 -22.67 -13.84 0.01
CA TYR A 346 -22.48 -13.46 -1.38
C TYR A 346 -21.12 -12.82 -1.63
N ILE A 347 -20.65 -11.95 -0.72
CA ILE A 347 -19.34 -11.31 -0.82
C ILE A 347 -18.22 -12.37 -0.77
N ALA A 348 -18.28 -13.29 0.18
CA ALA A 348 -17.30 -14.37 0.31
C ALA A 348 -17.29 -15.28 -0.94
N LEU A 349 -18.47 -15.67 -1.43
CA LEU A 349 -18.58 -16.46 -2.66
C LEU A 349 -18.04 -15.69 -3.88
N PHE A 350 -18.34 -14.40 -4.00
CA PHE A 350 -17.82 -13.56 -5.07
C PHE A 350 -16.29 -13.48 -5.03
N ILE A 351 -15.72 -13.23 -3.85
CA ILE A 351 -14.27 -13.16 -3.67
C ILE A 351 -13.63 -14.51 -4.02
N MET A 352 -14.12 -15.62 -3.48
CA MET A 352 -13.55 -16.94 -3.76
C MET A 352 -13.62 -17.28 -5.25
N THR A 353 -14.78 -17.08 -5.89
CA THR A 353 -14.96 -17.37 -7.32
C THR A 353 -14.17 -16.42 -8.22
N GLY A 354 -14.17 -15.12 -7.94
CA GLY A 354 -13.42 -14.12 -8.70
C GLY A 354 -11.92 -14.29 -8.56
N TYR A 355 -11.43 -14.59 -7.36
CA TYR A 355 -10.02 -14.91 -7.11
C TYR A 355 -9.59 -16.14 -7.91
N THR A 356 -10.35 -17.24 -7.80
CA THR A 356 -10.06 -18.49 -8.52
C THR A 356 -10.10 -18.29 -10.04
N THR A 357 -11.01 -17.45 -10.54
CA THR A 357 -11.09 -17.08 -11.96
C THR A 357 -9.80 -16.42 -12.45
N LEU A 358 -9.24 -15.51 -11.64
CA LEU A 358 -8.02 -14.80 -12.01
C LEU A 358 -6.80 -15.70 -11.92
N MET A 359 -6.67 -16.51 -10.86
CA MET A 359 -5.54 -17.43 -10.70
C MET A 359 -5.52 -18.55 -11.74
N ILE A 360 -6.66 -19.19 -12.05
CA ILE A 360 -6.71 -20.28 -13.06
C ILE A 360 -6.48 -19.76 -14.49
N GLY A 361 -6.77 -18.49 -14.73
CA GLY A 361 -6.48 -17.87 -16.02
C GLY A 361 -5.09 -17.26 -16.11
N ALA A 362 -4.34 -17.18 -15.01
CA ALA A 362 -3.00 -16.61 -15.00
C ALA A 362 -1.99 -17.67 -15.42
N ASP A 363 -1.20 -17.37 -16.44
CA ASP A 363 -0.08 -18.20 -16.88
C ASP A 363 1.13 -17.33 -17.20
N VAL A 364 2.32 -17.92 -17.11
CA VAL A 364 3.56 -17.23 -17.49
C VAL A 364 3.76 -17.39 -19.00
N GLU A 365 3.85 -16.28 -19.70
CA GLU A 365 4.16 -16.26 -21.13
C GLU A 365 5.40 -15.41 -21.40
N THR A 366 6.26 -15.91 -22.28
CA THR A 366 7.36 -15.14 -22.87
C THR A 366 6.78 -14.06 -23.77
N ILE A 367 7.21 -12.81 -23.61
CA ILE A 367 6.85 -11.75 -24.55
C ILE A 367 7.53 -12.08 -25.89
N ALA A 368 6.74 -12.50 -26.87
CA ALA A 368 7.19 -12.51 -28.25
C ALA A 368 7.24 -11.05 -28.75
N GLU A 369 8.26 -10.31 -28.31
CA GLU A 369 8.71 -9.17 -29.10
C GLU A 369 9.24 -9.72 -30.43
N ASP A 370 9.06 -8.95 -31.50
CA ASP A 370 9.64 -9.21 -32.83
C ASP A 370 11.15 -8.91 -32.77
N THR A 371 11.82 -9.50 -31.77
CA THR A 371 13.22 -9.33 -31.41
C THR A 371 14.02 -10.29 -32.28
N PRO A 372 15.09 -9.84 -32.93
CA PRO A 372 15.95 -10.70 -33.73
C PRO A 372 16.35 -11.93 -32.89
N GLU A 373 16.42 -13.07 -33.57
CA GLU A 373 16.59 -14.48 -33.13
C GLU A 373 17.72 -14.81 -32.11
N ASP A 374 18.25 -13.85 -31.34
CA ASP A 374 19.55 -13.96 -30.66
C ASP A 374 19.61 -13.42 -29.21
N LEU A 375 18.47 -13.27 -28.52
CA LEU A 375 18.49 -12.99 -27.07
C LEU A 375 18.25 -14.28 -26.29
N SER A 376 19.32 -14.75 -25.64
CA SER A 376 19.32 -15.84 -24.67
C SER A 376 18.37 -15.55 -23.50
N THR A 377 17.76 -16.61 -22.96
CA THR A 377 16.91 -16.59 -21.76
C THR A 377 17.66 -16.88 -20.47
N GLU A 378 18.96 -17.19 -20.55
CA GLU A 378 19.79 -17.37 -19.35
C GLU A 378 20.09 -16.01 -18.71
N PRO A 379 20.17 -15.92 -17.37
CA PRO A 379 20.51 -14.68 -16.69
C PRO A 379 21.90 -14.18 -17.11
N ILE A 380 22.08 -12.86 -17.15
CA ILE A 380 23.42 -12.30 -17.24
C ILE A 380 24.22 -12.67 -15.98
N GLU A 381 25.47 -13.05 -16.14
CA GLU A 381 26.44 -13.19 -15.08
C GLU A 381 27.30 -11.93 -15.04
N VAL A 382 27.51 -11.40 -13.84
CA VAL A 382 28.29 -10.18 -13.61
C VAL A 382 29.37 -10.54 -12.61
N GLU A 383 30.61 -10.61 -13.09
CA GLU A 383 31.78 -10.94 -12.28
C GLU A 383 32.65 -9.68 -12.10
N VAL A 384 32.86 -9.28 -10.84
CA VAL A 384 33.77 -8.18 -10.51
C VAL A 384 35.20 -8.70 -10.59
N LEU A 385 36.00 -8.12 -11.48
CA LEU A 385 37.39 -8.55 -11.74
C LEU A 385 38.42 -7.84 -10.86
N ASN A 386 37.97 -7.03 -9.90
CA ASN A 386 38.83 -6.24 -9.03
C ASN A 386 39.48 -7.07 -7.91
N ASP A 387 40.72 -6.73 -7.57
CA ASP A 387 41.37 -7.22 -6.36
C ASP A 387 40.65 -6.73 -5.09
N SER A 388 40.78 -7.46 -3.98
CA SER A 388 40.20 -7.09 -2.68
C SER A 388 41.13 -6.24 -1.81
N GLU A 389 42.32 -5.88 -2.28
CA GLU A 389 43.30 -5.06 -1.54
C GLU A 389 43.80 -3.92 -2.42
N ALA A 390 43.67 -2.67 -1.98
CA ALA A 390 44.11 -1.48 -2.71
C ALA A 390 44.99 -0.55 -1.87
N THR A 391 45.77 0.32 -2.53
CA THR A 391 46.59 1.34 -1.86
C THR A 391 46.02 2.73 -2.10
N VAL A 392 46.01 3.56 -1.06
CA VAL A 392 45.60 4.96 -1.18
C VAL A 392 46.45 5.70 -2.21
N GLY A 393 45.81 6.43 -3.11
CA GLY A 393 46.49 7.28 -4.09
C GLY A 393 47.01 6.57 -5.34
N ASP A 394 46.91 5.25 -5.44
CA ASP A 394 47.17 4.54 -6.69
C ASP A 394 45.98 4.68 -7.67
N GLU A 395 46.29 4.72 -8.97
CA GLU A 395 45.25 4.68 -10.02
C GLU A 395 44.66 3.27 -10.07
N TRP A 396 43.36 3.17 -9.80
CA TRP A 396 42.62 1.92 -9.74
C TRP A 396 41.63 1.85 -10.89
N THR A 397 41.55 0.70 -11.57
CA THR A 397 40.56 0.48 -12.63
C THR A 397 39.47 -0.43 -12.08
N LEU A 398 38.28 0.12 -11.84
CA LEU A 398 37.07 -0.66 -11.56
C LEU A 398 36.75 -1.47 -12.81
N GLN A 399 36.56 -2.78 -12.68
CA GLN A 399 36.39 -3.67 -13.81
C GLN A 399 35.37 -4.76 -13.52
N VAL A 400 34.44 -4.93 -14.45
CA VAL A 400 33.41 -5.97 -14.39
C VAL A 400 33.32 -6.66 -15.73
N GLU A 401 33.19 -8.00 -15.71
CA GLU A 401 32.90 -8.82 -16.88
C GLU A 401 31.42 -9.22 -16.86
N VAL A 402 30.76 -9.03 -17.99
CA VAL A 402 29.36 -9.41 -18.20
C VAL A 402 29.27 -10.48 -19.27
N THR A 403 28.71 -11.62 -18.90
CA THR A 403 28.48 -12.73 -19.82
C THR A 403 27.03 -13.17 -19.78
N GLN A 404 26.59 -13.80 -20.87
CA GLN A 404 25.32 -14.49 -20.98
C GLN A 404 25.56 -15.76 -21.80
N GLU A 405 25.21 -16.94 -21.30
CA GLU A 405 25.53 -18.24 -21.95
C GLU A 405 27.01 -18.40 -22.32
N ASP A 406 27.92 -18.00 -21.43
CA ASP A 406 29.37 -17.96 -21.70
C ASP A 406 29.78 -17.06 -22.89
N THR A 407 28.89 -16.19 -23.37
CA THR A 407 29.17 -15.19 -24.41
C THR A 407 29.25 -13.79 -23.80
N PRO A 408 30.25 -12.96 -24.18
CA PRO A 408 30.35 -11.61 -23.65
C PRO A 408 29.19 -10.70 -24.09
N VAL A 409 28.68 -9.89 -23.15
CA VAL A 409 27.60 -8.92 -23.40
C VAL A 409 28.22 -7.56 -23.69
N GLU A 410 28.19 -7.15 -24.96
CA GLU A 410 28.84 -5.92 -25.46
C GLU A 410 27.89 -4.70 -25.48
N ASP A 411 26.61 -4.92 -25.18
CA ASP A 411 25.50 -4.00 -25.43
C ASP A 411 24.67 -3.69 -24.16
N ALA A 412 25.31 -3.63 -22.99
CA ALA A 412 24.66 -3.18 -21.77
C ALA A 412 24.04 -1.78 -21.93
N ASP A 413 22.83 -1.62 -21.42
CA ASP A 413 22.04 -0.40 -21.46
C ASP A 413 22.58 0.66 -20.50
N ASP A 414 23.03 0.23 -19.31
CA ASP A 414 23.61 1.10 -18.28
C ASP A 414 24.62 0.35 -17.42
N VAL A 415 25.74 1.00 -17.12
CA VAL A 415 26.84 0.45 -16.30
C VAL A 415 27.36 1.56 -15.40
N ILE A 416 27.00 1.50 -14.13
CA ILE A 416 27.40 2.52 -13.14
C ILE A 416 28.04 1.84 -11.94
N PHE A 417 29.27 2.19 -11.63
CA PHE A 417 29.92 1.75 -10.39
C PHE A 417 29.51 2.67 -9.24
N GLU A 418 28.85 2.09 -8.25
CA GLU A 418 28.63 2.73 -6.96
C GLU A 418 29.78 2.38 -6.01
N VAL A 419 30.42 3.41 -5.44
CA VAL A 419 31.53 3.24 -4.49
C VAL A 419 31.23 4.01 -3.21
N TRP A 420 31.28 3.33 -2.07
CA TRP A 420 31.14 3.92 -0.74
C TRP A 420 32.10 3.26 0.26
N HIS A 421 32.32 3.88 1.42
CA HIS A 421 33.08 3.28 2.52
C HIS A 421 32.29 3.34 3.83
N ASP A 422 32.68 2.50 4.79
CA ASP A 422 31.96 2.25 6.05
C ASP A 422 31.60 3.50 6.88
N GLU A 423 32.34 4.59 6.72
CA GLU A 423 32.16 5.82 7.50
C GLU A 423 31.29 6.88 6.81
N ASP A 424 30.92 6.70 5.54
CA ASP A 424 30.19 7.68 4.73
C ASP A 424 28.73 7.26 4.45
N GLU A 425 27.78 8.18 4.66
CA GLU A 425 26.37 8.01 4.30
C GLU A 425 26.07 8.27 2.81
N GLN A 426 27.08 8.66 2.02
CA GLN A 426 26.93 9.03 0.61
C GLN A 426 27.84 8.18 -0.26
N SER A 427 27.25 7.54 -1.26
CA SER A 427 27.97 6.85 -2.31
C SER A 427 28.33 7.78 -3.48
N ILE A 428 29.32 7.37 -4.26
CA ILE A 428 29.71 8.03 -5.50
C ILE A 428 29.35 7.10 -6.66
N MET A 429 28.65 7.64 -7.65
CA MET A 429 28.29 6.95 -8.88
C MET A 429 29.28 7.32 -9.99
N ILE A 430 29.84 6.31 -10.67
CA ILE A 430 30.86 6.47 -11.70
C ILE A 430 30.42 5.69 -12.95
N ASP A 431 30.23 6.38 -14.08
CA ASP A 431 29.88 5.74 -15.34
C ASP A 431 31.02 4.83 -15.81
N GLY A 432 30.69 3.57 -16.12
CA GLY A 432 31.62 2.62 -16.71
C GLY A 432 31.61 2.70 -18.24
N GLU A 433 32.78 2.62 -18.84
CA GLU A 433 32.96 2.58 -20.28
C GLU A 433 33.21 1.15 -20.77
N HIS A 434 32.56 0.78 -21.86
CA HIS A 434 32.75 -0.53 -22.47
C HIS A 434 34.12 -0.63 -23.17
N THR A 435 34.96 -1.60 -22.78
CA THR A 435 36.32 -1.81 -23.33
C THR A 435 36.44 -3.05 -24.20
N GLY A 436 35.38 -3.86 -24.30
CA GLY A 436 35.24 -5.01 -25.20
C GLY A 436 35.45 -6.36 -24.52
N ASN A 437 34.95 -7.44 -25.14
CA ASN A 437 34.81 -8.77 -24.54
C ASN A 437 33.93 -8.76 -23.28
N GLY A 438 32.84 -7.98 -23.30
CA GLY A 438 31.91 -7.85 -22.17
C GLY A 438 32.49 -7.16 -20.95
N ILE A 439 33.66 -6.52 -21.08
CA ILE A 439 34.34 -5.81 -20.00
C ILE A 439 33.93 -4.35 -20.01
N TYR A 440 33.55 -3.86 -18.83
CA TYR A 440 33.27 -2.45 -18.57
C TYR A 440 34.19 -1.93 -17.49
N GLU A 441 34.74 -0.73 -17.70
CA GLU A 441 35.79 -0.17 -16.86
C GLU A 441 35.52 1.28 -16.46
N ALA A 442 35.93 1.65 -15.25
CA ALA A 442 35.99 3.04 -14.81
C ALA A 442 37.28 3.32 -14.03
N ALA A 443 37.88 4.48 -14.26
CA ALA A 443 39.04 4.91 -13.50
C ALA A 443 38.60 5.51 -12.15
N TYR A 444 39.19 5.04 -11.07
CA TYR A 444 38.96 5.53 -9.72
C TYR A 444 40.26 5.64 -8.92
N GLN A 445 40.25 6.44 -7.86
CA GLN A 445 41.40 6.60 -6.97
C GLN A 445 40.89 6.74 -5.54
N PHE A 446 41.22 5.77 -4.70
CA PHE A 446 40.90 5.80 -3.28
C PHE A 446 41.70 6.91 -2.60
N ARG A 447 41.03 7.69 -1.76
CA ARG A 447 41.61 8.88 -1.12
C ARG A 447 42.02 8.67 0.33
N GLU A 448 41.40 7.69 0.99
CA GLU A 448 41.58 7.43 2.41
C GLU A 448 41.64 5.92 2.63
N ALA A 449 42.36 5.49 3.67
CA ALA A 449 42.46 4.08 4.04
C ALA A 449 41.20 3.69 4.81
N SER A 450 40.41 2.79 4.23
CA SER A 450 39.15 2.29 4.77
C SER A 450 38.76 1.00 4.03
N THR A 451 37.79 0.27 4.56
CA THR A 451 37.06 -0.72 3.78
C THR A 451 36.05 0.01 2.89
N TYR A 452 36.14 -0.23 1.59
CA TYR A 452 35.24 0.28 0.57
C TYR A 452 34.39 -0.86 0.00
N TYR A 453 33.20 -0.51 -0.46
CA TYR A 453 32.34 -1.39 -1.23
C TYR A 453 32.19 -0.83 -2.63
N VAL A 454 32.35 -1.72 -3.61
CA VAL A 454 32.16 -1.43 -5.03
C VAL A 454 30.98 -2.27 -5.49
N GLN A 455 29.93 -1.63 -6.00
CA GLN A 455 28.75 -2.29 -6.54
C GLN A 455 28.47 -1.77 -7.95
N PRO A 456 28.77 -2.54 -9.00
CA PRO A 456 28.32 -2.19 -10.35
C PRO A 456 26.80 -2.40 -10.49
N HIS A 457 26.07 -1.34 -10.81
CA HIS A 457 24.69 -1.36 -11.27
C HIS A 457 24.67 -1.66 -12.76
N MET A 458 24.43 -2.92 -13.11
CA MET A 458 24.48 -3.39 -14.50
C MET A 458 23.09 -3.63 -15.02
N THR A 459 22.67 -2.83 -16.01
CA THR A 459 21.46 -3.09 -16.79
C THR A 459 21.85 -3.57 -18.18
N ALA A 460 21.47 -4.77 -18.55
CA ALA A 460 21.63 -5.26 -19.90
C ALA A 460 20.47 -6.18 -20.28
N ARG A 461 19.91 -5.99 -21.47
CA ARG A 461 18.90 -6.92 -22.05
C ARG A 461 17.69 -7.10 -21.12
N GLY A 462 17.29 -6.01 -20.48
CA GLY A 462 16.16 -5.99 -19.54
C GLY A 462 16.43 -6.67 -18.19
N MET A 463 17.68 -7.05 -17.90
CA MET A 463 18.10 -7.60 -16.61
C MET A 463 18.96 -6.59 -15.86
N HIS A 464 18.76 -6.52 -14.55
CA HIS A 464 19.56 -5.68 -13.66
C HIS A 464 20.30 -6.54 -12.62
N ARG A 465 21.61 -6.33 -12.43
CA ARG A 465 22.43 -7.06 -11.45
C ARG A 465 23.37 -6.10 -10.73
N MET A 466 23.48 -6.30 -9.41
CA MET A 466 24.25 -5.44 -8.51
C MET A 466 25.13 -6.24 -7.53
N PRO A 467 26.14 -7.02 -8.00
CA PRO A 467 27.04 -7.72 -7.07
C PRO A 467 27.83 -6.73 -6.23
N VAL A 468 28.03 -7.01 -4.94
CA VAL A 468 28.85 -6.17 -4.05
C VAL A 468 30.22 -6.80 -3.89
N HIS A 469 31.27 -6.02 -4.08
CA HIS A 469 32.66 -6.41 -3.86
C HIS A 469 33.30 -5.54 -2.79
N GLU A 470 33.93 -6.18 -1.80
CA GLU A 470 34.62 -5.50 -0.70
C GLU A 470 36.11 -5.31 -1.04
N VAL A 471 36.61 -4.10 -0.80
CA VAL A 471 37.99 -3.70 -1.08
C VAL A 471 38.58 -3.07 0.18
N ASP A 472 39.62 -3.70 0.72
CA ASP A 472 40.40 -3.17 1.84
C ASP A 472 41.48 -2.22 1.30
N VAL A 473 41.34 -0.91 1.60
CA VAL A 473 42.30 0.11 1.17
C VAL A 473 43.27 0.42 2.30
N ILE A 474 44.57 0.22 2.06
CA ILE A 474 45.65 0.48 3.00
C ILE A 474 46.47 1.71 2.62
N ASP A 475 47.06 2.37 3.62
CA ASP A 475 48.08 3.41 3.44
C ASP A 475 49.47 2.73 3.34
N GLU A 476 50.36 3.27 2.51
CA GLU A 476 51.67 2.67 2.19
C GLU A 476 52.69 2.71 3.36
#